data_AF-I5C993-F1
#
_entry.id   AF-I5C993-F1
#
_cell.length_a   1.000
_cell.length_b   1.000
_cell.length_c   1.000
_cell.angle_alpha   90.00
_cell.angle_beta   90.00
_cell.angle_gamma   90.00
#
_symmetry.space_group_name_H-M   'P 1'
#
loop_
_entity.id
_entity.type
_entity.pdbx_description
1 polymer ?
#
loop_
_entity_poly.entity_id
_entity_poly.type
_entity_poly.pdbx_seq_one_letter_code
_entity_poly.pdbx_strand_id
1 'polypeptide(L)'
;MGRGYAWLDTGTHESMMEASSFIYAIEKRQGLKVACLEEIAFDKGWISAADLEKQAELLKKSSYGQYLLKRIAQAHQDGNK
;
A
#
# COMPACT_ATOMS: atom_id res chain seq x y z
N MET A 1 5.92 21.15 -6.31
CA MET A 1 6.32 20.38 -5.11
C MET A 1 7.24 21.25 -4.25
N GLY A 2 7.04 21.24 -2.92
CA GLY A 2 7.95 21.90 -1.95
C GLY A 2 8.87 20.90 -1.25
N ARG A 3 9.58 21.37 -0.22
CA ARG A 3 10.41 20.51 0.64
C ARG A 3 9.56 19.42 1.30
N GLY A 4 10.10 18.19 1.38
CA GLY A 4 9.41 17.03 1.97
C GLY A 4 8.67 16.15 0.97
N TYR A 5 8.56 16.58 -0.29
CA TYR A 5 8.08 15.73 -1.39
C TYR A 5 9.24 15.03 -2.08
N ALA A 6 9.04 13.77 -2.46
CA ALA A 6 9.95 13.03 -3.33
C ALA A 6 9.31 12.89 -4.72
N TRP A 7 10.07 13.20 -5.76
CA TRP A 7 9.73 12.88 -7.15
C TRP A 7 10.86 12.02 -7.70
N LEU A 8 10.52 10.80 -8.08
CA LEU A 8 11.48 9.76 -8.46
C LEU A 8 11.40 9.53 -9.98
N ASP A 9 12.54 9.29 -10.60
CA ASP A 9 12.64 8.95 -12.02
C ASP A 9 12.99 7.46 -12.19
N THR A 10 12.42 6.82 -13.20
CA THR A 10 12.71 5.43 -13.57
C THR A 10 13.25 5.33 -15.01
N GLY A 11 13.79 6.43 -15.54
CA GLY A 11 14.32 6.52 -16.90
C GLY A 11 15.67 5.85 -17.12
N THR A 12 16.46 5.59 -16.07
CA THR A 12 17.72 4.85 -16.16
C THR A 12 17.76 3.67 -15.18
N HIS A 13 18.68 2.72 -15.40
CA HIS A 13 18.88 1.60 -14.47
C HIS A 13 19.26 2.08 -13.06
N GLU A 14 20.08 3.13 -12.98
CA GLU A 14 20.50 3.73 -11.71
C GLU A 14 19.31 4.40 -11.01
N SER A 15 18.57 5.26 -11.73
CA SER A 15 17.43 5.99 -11.15
C SER A 15 16.31 5.03 -10.70
N MET A 16 16.09 3.93 -11.45
CA MET A 16 15.13 2.89 -11.06
C MET A 16 15.56 2.17 -9.77
N MET A 17 16.85 1.90 -9.58
CA MET A 17 17.35 1.26 -8.38
C MET A 17 17.24 2.18 -7.16
N GLU A 18 17.51 3.47 -7.33
CA GLU A 18 17.31 4.49 -6.30
C GLU A 18 15.84 4.62 -5.92
N ALA A 19 14.95 4.72 -6.90
CA ALA A 19 13.51 4.81 -6.68
C ALA A 19 12.98 3.59 -5.91
N SER A 20 13.41 2.39 -6.31
CA SER A 20 13.05 1.14 -5.64
C SER A 20 13.52 1.10 -4.19
N SER A 21 14.77 1.52 -3.95
CA SER A 21 15.36 1.58 -2.61
C SER A 21 14.63 2.59 -1.71
N PHE A 22 14.26 3.74 -2.27
CA PHE A 22 13.49 4.77 -1.56
C PHE A 22 12.13 4.23 -1.11
N ILE A 23 11.36 3.63 -2.02
CA ILE A 23 10.04 3.07 -1.70
C ILE A 23 10.17 1.96 -0.64
N TYR A 24 11.12 1.03 -0.81
CA TYR A 24 11.36 -0.04 0.16
C TYR A 24 11.64 0.50 1.57
N ALA A 25 12.49 1.52 1.69
CA ALA A 25 12.84 2.12 2.98
C ALA A 25 11.63 2.77 3.66
N ILE A 26 10.81 3.50 2.89
CA ILE A 26 9.59 4.15 3.40
C ILE A 26 8.59 3.11 3.89
N GLU A 27 8.27 2.11 3.06
CA GLU A 27 7.28 1.08 3.42
C GLU A 27 7.72 0.29 4.65
N LYS A 28 9.01 -0.08 4.73
CA LYS A 28 9.54 -0.83 5.87
C LYS A 28 9.49 -0.04 7.17
N ARG A 29 9.66 1.28 7.13
CA ARG A 29 9.70 2.13 8.34
C ARG A 29 8.32 2.56 8.79
N GLN A 30 7.41 2.85 7.85
CA GLN A 30 6.05 3.32 8.16
C GLN A 30 5.05 2.17 8.33
N GLY A 31 5.34 1.00 7.75
CA GLY A 31 4.43 -0.15 7.77
C GLY A 31 3.20 0.03 6.88
N LEU A 32 3.21 1.02 6.00
CA LEU A 32 2.19 1.32 4.99
C LEU A 32 2.75 1.05 3.59
N LYS A 33 1.87 0.70 2.65
CA LYS A 33 2.24 0.49 1.25
C LYS A 33 2.06 1.78 0.44
N VAL A 34 3.03 2.09 -0.41
CA VAL A 34 2.91 3.22 -1.34
C VAL A 34 2.20 2.75 -2.60
N ALA A 35 1.15 3.47 -3.01
CA ALA A 35 0.35 3.17 -4.20
C ALA A 35 -0.31 1.77 -4.20
N CYS A 36 -0.72 1.26 -3.03
CA CYS A 36 -1.58 0.08 -2.92
C CYS A 36 -2.98 0.40 -3.47
N LEU A 37 -3.31 -0.15 -4.64
CA LEU A 37 -4.55 0.21 -5.35
C LEU A 37 -5.80 -0.27 -4.62
N GLU A 38 -5.75 -1.46 -4.03
CA GLU A 38 -6.88 -2.05 -3.31
C GLU A 38 -7.19 -1.27 -2.03
N GLU A 39 -6.17 -0.81 -1.31
CA GLU A 39 -6.35 0.09 -0.16
C GLU A 39 -6.97 1.43 -0.59
N ILE A 40 -6.44 2.05 -1.64
CA ILE A 40 -6.97 3.32 -2.17
C ILE A 40 -8.45 3.12 -2.58
N ALA A 41 -8.76 2.05 -3.29
CA ALA A 41 -10.13 1.74 -3.73
C ALA A 41 -11.07 1.52 -2.54
N PHE A 42 -10.62 0.80 -1.52
CA PHE A 42 -11.38 0.56 -0.30
C PHE A 42 -11.63 1.87 0.48
N ASP A 43 -10.60 2.69 0.66
CA ASP A 43 -10.72 3.98 1.36
C ASP A 43 -11.64 4.97 0.64
N LYS A 44 -11.62 4.94 -0.70
CA LYS A 44 -12.54 5.70 -1.55
C LYS A 44 -13.94 5.10 -1.63
N GLY A 45 -14.16 3.90 -1.09
CA GLY A 45 -15.45 3.20 -1.12
C GLY A 45 -15.83 2.63 -2.49
N TRP A 46 -14.85 2.41 -3.37
CA TRP A 46 -15.06 1.80 -4.68
C TRP A 46 -15.23 0.28 -4.59
N ILE A 47 -14.68 -0.34 -3.55
CA ILE A 47 -14.84 -1.76 -3.23
C ILE A 47 -15.24 -1.92 -1.77
N SER A 48 -15.96 -3.01 -1.46
CA SER A 48 -16.35 -3.34 -0.10
C SER A 48 -15.22 -4.01 0.68
N ALA A 49 -15.36 -4.10 2.01
CA ALA A 49 -14.43 -4.86 2.85
C ALA A 49 -14.38 -6.35 2.42
N ALA A 50 -15.52 -6.92 2.01
CA ALA A 50 -15.59 -8.30 1.54
C ALA A 50 -14.84 -8.51 0.20
N ASP A 51 -14.91 -7.53 -0.71
CA ASP A 51 -14.14 -7.56 -1.96
C ASP A 51 -12.64 -7.49 -1.69
N LEU A 52 -12.23 -6.63 -0.76
CA LEU A 52 -10.84 -6.50 -0.34
C LEU A 52 -10.34 -7.78 0.35
N GLU A 53 -11.14 -8.38 1.24
CA GLU A 53 -10.83 -9.62 1.95
C GLU A 53 -10.62 -10.78 0.96
N LYS A 54 -11.48 -10.89 -0.06
CA LYS A 54 -11.33 -11.91 -1.09
C LYS A 54 -9.98 -11.82 -1.81
N GLN A 55 -9.52 -10.61 -2.15
CA GLN A 55 -8.20 -10.42 -2.78
C GLN A 55 -7.07 -10.70 -1.78
N ALA A 56 -7.21 -10.24 -0.54
CA ALA A 56 -6.24 -10.45 0.51
C ALA A 56 -6.01 -11.94 0.81
N GLU A 57 -7.08 -12.74 0.81
CA GLU A 57 -7.02 -14.20 1.01
C GLU A 57 -6.26 -14.94 -0.10
N LEU A 58 -6.43 -14.52 -1.37
CA LEU A 58 -5.66 -15.08 -2.49
C LEU A 58 -4.15 -14.84 -2.32
N LEU A 59 -3.79 -13.70 -1.72
CA LEU A 59 -2.41 -13.26 -1.54
C LEU A 59 -1.88 -13.49 -0.12
N LYS A 60 -2.60 -14.18 0.77
CA LYS A 60 -2.30 -14.23 2.22
C LYS A 60 -0.92 -14.77 2.61
N LYS A 61 -0.30 -15.55 1.72
CA LYS A 61 1.05 -16.07 1.93
C LYS A 61 2.14 -15.02 1.66
N SER A 62 1.79 -13.91 1.03
CA SER A 62 2.68 -12.80 0.75
C SER A 62 2.58 -11.71 1.81
N SER A 63 3.63 -10.91 1.94
CA SER A 63 3.60 -9.69 2.77
C SER A 63 2.54 -8.68 2.32
N TYR A 64 2.17 -8.70 1.03
CA TYR A 64 1.11 -7.85 0.48
C TYR A 64 -0.28 -8.29 0.96
N GLY A 65 -0.61 -9.57 0.86
CA GLY A 65 -1.89 -10.08 1.38
C GLY A 65 -2.02 -9.89 2.89
N GLN A 66 -0.95 -10.11 3.65
CA GLN A 66 -0.91 -9.83 5.09
C GLN A 66 -1.15 -8.34 5.40
N TYR A 67 -0.62 -7.44 4.57
CA TYR A 67 -0.87 -6.01 4.69
C TYR A 67 -2.35 -5.67 4.49
N LEU A 68 -2.98 -6.21 3.44
CA LEU A 68 -4.41 -5.97 3.18
C LEU A 68 -5.30 -6.49 4.31
N LEU A 69 -5.03 -7.70 4.83
CA LEU A 69 -5.76 -8.25 5.98
C LEU A 69 -5.64 -7.35 7.22
N LYS A 70 -4.43 -6.82 7.50
CA LYS A 70 -4.21 -5.88 8.60
C LYS A 70 -5.00 -4.59 8.38
N ARG A 71 -5.07 -4.08 7.15
CA ARG A 71 -5.81 -2.85 6.82
C ARG A 71 -7.31 -2.99 7.05
N ILE A 72 -7.89 -4.14 6.70
CA ILE A 72 -9.29 -4.47 6.97
C ILE A 72 -9.55 -4.50 8.48
N ALA A 73 -8.69 -5.19 9.23
CA ALA A 73 -8.81 -5.29 10.69
C ALA A 73 -8.77 -3.93 11.39
N GLN A 74 -7.93 -3.01 10.91
CA GLN A 74 -7.86 -1.62 11.41
C GLN A 74 -9.14 -0.84 11.09
N ALA A 75 -9.67 -0.96 9.87
CA ALA A 75 -10.90 -0.27 9.47
C ALA A 75 -12.12 -0.67 10.33
N HIS A 76 -12.19 -1.93 10.76
CA HIS A 76 -13.23 -2.39 11.70
C HIS A 76 -13.10 -1.79 13.10
N GLN A 77 -11.91 -1.40 13.54
CA GLN A 77 -11.66 -0.77 14.84
C GLN A 77 -11.99 0.72 14.85
N ASP A 78 -11.79 1.40 13.71
CA ASP A 78 -11.97 2.85 13.58
C ASP A 78 -13.44 3.28 13.38
N GLY A 79 -14.39 2.33 13.45
CA GLY A 79 -15.79 2.61 13.76
C GLY A 79 -16.67 3.19 12.65
N ASN A 80 -16.25 3.22 11.38
CA ASN A 80 -17.16 3.52 10.26
C ASN A 80 -16.58 3.14 8.89
N LYS A 81 -16.98 1.98 8.36
CA LYS A 81 -17.38 1.69 6.96
C LYS A 81 -17.68 0.20 6.80
#